data_AF-A0AA95RLV7-F1
#
_entry.id   AF-A0AA95RLV7-F1
#
_cell.length_a   1.000
_cell.length_b   1.000
_cell.length_c   1.000
_cell.angle_alpha   90.00
_cell.angle_beta   90.00
_cell.angle_gamma   90.00
#
_symmetry.space_group_name_H-M   'P 1'
#
loop_
_entity.id
_entity.type
_entity.pdbx_description
1 polymer ?
#
loop_
_entity_poly.entity_id
_entity_poly.type
_entity_poly.pdbx_seq_one_letter_code
_entity_poly.pdbx_strand_id
1 'polypeptide(L)'
;MNITTIIELENMEVEKIAGAKLVFAEEQISENIIETCVECFQVEGSNETLSTEDGMQLVFSQLKSEGIIPSKVEDFSFEMPSCGRLKTNHDDEIEVPQKVIISYMS
;
A
#
# COMPACT_ATOMS: atom_id res chain seq x y z
N MET A 1 -24.43 1.59 15.76
CA MET A 1 -23.32 2.54 15.92
C MET A 1 -22.31 2.14 14.87
N ASN A 2 -21.94 3.03 13.96
CA ASN A 2 -20.98 2.71 12.91
C ASN A 2 -19.60 3.10 13.42
N ILE A 3 -18.68 2.14 13.50
CA ILE A 3 -17.30 2.38 13.92
C ILE A 3 -16.41 2.21 12.71
N THR A 4 -15.66 3.25 12.36
CA THR A 4 -14.59 3.15 11.36
C THR A 4 -13.30 2.80 12.07
N THR A 5 -12.68 1.71 11.65
CA THR A 5 -11.34 1.31 12.09
C THR A 5 -10.35 1.64 10.98
N ILE A 6 -9.19 2.17 11.37
CA ILE A 6 -8.07 2.48 10.48
C ILE A 6 -6.85 1.73 10.99
N ILE A 7 -6.18 1.01 10.09
CA ILE A 7 -4.92 0.31 10.34
C ILE A 7 -3.89 0.93 9.40
N GLU A 8 -2.80 1.44 9.97
CA GLU A 8 -1.67 1.93 9.21
C GLU A 8 -0.56 0.88 9.26
N LEU A 9 -0.04 0.49 8.11
CA LEU A 9 1.03 -0.48 7.97
C LEU A 9 2.20 0.14 7.22
N GLU A 10 3.41 -0.12 7.69
CA GLU A 10 4.61 0.23 6.91
C GLU A 10 4.69 -0.67 5.66
N ASN A 11 5.33 -0.18 4.59
CA ASN A 11 5.53 -0.96 3.35
C ASN A 11 6.09 -2.36 3.63
N MET A 12 7.11 -2.46 4.49
CA MET A 12 7.72 -3.74 4.85
C MET A 12 6.76 -4.72 5.52
N GLU A 13 5.78 -4.22 6.29
CA GLU A 13 4.77 -5.06 6.93
C GLU A 13 3.81 -5.60 5.88
N VAL A 14 3.35 -4.73 4.98
CA VAL A 14 2.47 -5.09 3.86
C VAL A 14 3.13 -6.15 2.98
N GLU A 15 4.39 -5.93 2.61
CA GLU A 15 5.14 -6.87 1.76
C GLU A 15 5.30 -8.24 2.41
N LYS A 16 5.62 -8.25 3.72
CA LYS A 16 5.76 -9.49 4.49
C LYS A 16 4.45 -10.24 4.63
N ILE A 17 3.34 -9.54 4.85
CA ILE A 17 2.01 -10.13 4.97
C ILE A 17 1.54 -10.68 3.62
N ALA A 18 1.77 -9.93 2.53
CA ALA A 18 1.41 -10.32 1.18
C ALA A 18 2.31 -11.44 0.62
N GLY A 19 3.53 -11.60 1.14
CA GLY A 19 4.56 -12.46 0.55
C GLY A 19 5.06 -11.94 -0.81
N ALA A 20 4.98 -10.63 -1.02
CA ALA A 20 5.28 -9.98 -2.29
C ALA A 20 5.79 -8.55 -2.05
N LYS A 21 6.69 -8.06 -2.90
CA LYS A 21 7.29 -6.72 -2.81
C LYS A 21 6.46 -5.67 -3.54
N LEU A 22 6.37 -4.48 -2.98
CA LEU A 22 5.74 -3.34 -3.63
C LEU A 22 6.66 -2.85 -4.76
N VAL A 23 6.13 -2.79 -5.96
CA VAL A 23 6.82 -2.22 -7.12
C VAL A 23 6.28 -0.82 -7.35
N PHE A 24 7.19 0.15 -7.41
CA PHE A 24 6.87 1.54 -7.61
C PHE A 24 7.23 1.97 -9.03
N ALA A 25 6.32 2.72 -9.67
CA ALA A 25 6.54 3.36 -10.96
C ALA A 25 6.56 4.88 -10.79
N GLU A 26 7.46 5.54 -11.52
CA GLU A 26 7.52 7.00 -11.59
C GLU A 26 6.75 7.48 -12.82
N GLU A 27 5.73 8.30 -12.60
CA GLU A 27 4.93 8.93 -13.65
C GLU A 27 5.23 10.44 -13.69
N GLN A 28 5.61 10.93 -14.87
CA GLN A 28 5.86 12.36 -15.06
C GLN A 28 4.54 13.10 -15.34
N ILE A 29 4.00 13.77 -14.33
CA ILE A 29 2.75 14.54 -14.44
C ILE A 29 2.98 15.87 -15.16
N SER A 30 4.15 16.49 -14.99
CA SER A 30 4.49 17.76 -15.65
C SER A 30 6.01 17.96 -15.81
N GLU A 31 6.45 19.05 -16.42
CA GLU A 31 7.89 19.35 -16.60
C GLU A 31 8.68 19.25 -15.29
N ASN A 32 8.04 19.60 -14.17
CA ASN A 32 8.68 19.69 -12.85
C ASN A 32 8.06 18.78 -11.77
N ILE A 33 7.15 17.86 -12.09
CA ILE A 33 6.53 16.96 -11.10
C ILE A 33 6.67 15.51 -11.56
N ILE A 34 7.21 14.67 -10.68
CA ILE A 34 7.28 13.22 -10.80
C ILE A 34 6.45 12.64 -9.66
N GLU A 35 5.53 11.74 -9.95
CA GLU A 35 4.77 11.00 -8.94
C GLU A 35 5.25 9.55 -8.91
N THR A 36 5.63 9.07 -7.72
CA THR A 36 5.96 7.67 -7.49
C THR A 36 4.73 6.98 -6.93
N CYS A 37 4.12 6.10 -7.72
CA CYS A 37 2.93 5.33 -7.37
C CYS A 37 3.27 3.85 -7.23
N VAL A 38 2.51 3.13 -6.41
CA VAL A 38 2.53 1.65 -6.41
C VAL A 38 1.87 1.17 -7.70
N GLU A 39 2.61 0.39 -8.49
CA GLU A 39 2.11 -0.19 -9.74
C GLU A 39 1.54 -1.59 -9.50
N CYS A 40 2.28 -2.45 -8.79
CA CYS A 40 1.90 -3.83 -8.54
C CYS A 40 2.67 -4.44 -7.35
N PHE A 41 2.36 -5.69 -7.03
CA PHE A 41 3.11 -6.52 -6.11
C PHE A 41 3.90 -7.58 -6.88
N GLN A 42 5.19 -7.72 -6.63
CA GLN A 42 6.01 -8.80 -7.19
C GLN A 42 6.20 -9.92 -6.17
N VAL A 43 5.73 -11.12 -6.48
CA VAL A 43 5.84 -12.29 -5.58
C VAL A 43 7.31 -12.63 -5.32
N GLU A 44 7.67 -12.86 -4.06
CA GLU A 44 9.06 -13.15 -3.72
C GLU A 44 9.53 -14.47 -4.36
N GLY A 45 10.67 -14.42 -5.06
CA GLY A 45 11.26 -15.59 -5.70
C GLY A 45 10.61 -16.01 -7.02
N SER A 46 9.65 -15.23 -7.53
CA SER A 46 9.06 -15.44 -8.86
C SER A 46 9.04 -14.14 -9.67
N ASN A 47 8.78 -14.25 -10.98
CA ASN A 47 8.51 -13.10 -11.85
C ASN A 47 7.00 -12.82 -11.97
N GLU A 48 6.19 -13.46 -11.14
CA GLU A 48 4.76 -13.25 -11.09
C GLU A 48 4.45 -11.93 -10.41
N THR A 49 3.51 -11.19 -10.98
CA THR A 49 3.03 -9.93 -10.44
C THR A 49 1.56 -10.07 -10.09
N LEU A 50 1.16 -9.51 -8.96
CA LEU A 50 -0.21 -9.37 -8.53
C LEU A 50 -0.63 -7.92 -8.72
N SER A 51 -1.90 -7.71 -9.06
CA SER A 51 -2.47 -6.37 -9.02
C SER A 51 -2.42 -5.82 -7.59
N THR A 52 -2.46 -4.50 -7.47
CA THR A 52 -2.55 -3.80 -6.18
C THR A 52 -3.74 -4.30 -5.37
N GLU A 53 -4.87 -4.52 -6.02
CA GLU A 53 -6.10 -5.04 -5.43
C GLU A 53 -5.93 -6.47 -4.91
N ASP A 54 -5.35 -7.37 -5.71
CA ASP A 54 -5.10 -8.76 -5.32
C ASP A 54 -4.12 -8.84 -4.14
N GLY A 55 -3.04 -8.05 -4.19
CA GLY A 55 -2.07 -7.95 -3.10
C GLY A 55 -2.71 -7.48 -1.79
N MET A 56 -3.54 -6.43 -1.85
CA MET A 56 -4.25 -5.93 -0.68
C MET A 56 -5.34 -6.87 -0.17
N GLN A 57 -5.98 -7.63 -1.06
CA GLN A 57 -6.92 -8.67 -0.66
C GLN A 57 -6.23 -9.78 0.13
N LEU A 58 -4.99 -10.15 -0.23
CA LEU A 58 -4.17 -11.10 0.55
C LEU A 58 -3.86 -10.54 1.93
N VAL A 59 -3.42 -9.28 2.00
CA VAL A 59 -3.13 -8.59 3.28
C VAL A 59 -4.36 -8.57 4.18
N PHE A 60 -5.50 -8.14 3.66
CA PHE A 60 -6.76 -8.11 4.41
C PHE A 60 -7.17 -9.50 4.91
N SER A 61 -7.06 -10.52 4.05
CA SER A 61 -7.41 -11.90 4.39
C SER A 61 -6.50 -12.46 5.49
N GLN A 62 -5.21 -12.13 5.45
CA GLN A 62 -4.24 -12.54 6.46
C GLN A 62 -4.49 -11.83 7.80
N LEU A 63 -4.75 -10.52 7.79
CA LEU A 63 -5.12 -9.79 9.01
C LEU A 63 -6.41 -10.32 9.65
N LYS A 64 -7.37 -10.80 8.83
CA LYS A 64 -8.56 -11.50 9.34
C LYS A 64 -8.21 -12.85 9.96
N SER A 65 -7.31 -13.62 9.36
CA SER A 65 -6.90 -14.93 9.87
C SER A 65 -6.16 -14.83 11.20
N GLU A 66 -5.41 -13.75 11.40
CA GLU A 66 -4.70 -13.41 12.64
C GLU A 66 -5.61 -12.81 13.72
N GLY A 67 -6.87 -12.51 13.39
CA GLY A 67 -7.85 -11.92 14.30
C GLY A 67 -7.67 -10.42 14.57
N ILE A 68 -6.80 -9.75 13.81
CA ILE A 68 -6.62 -8.29 13.87
C ILE A 68 -7.85 -7.60 13.27
N ILE A 69 -8.33 -8.10 12.14
CA ILE A 69 -9.60 -7.67 11.55
C ILE A 69 -10.69 -8.69 11.92
N PRO A 70 -11.83 -8.26 12.49
CA PRO A 70 -12.92 -9.18 12.82
C PRO A 70 -13.40 -9.94 11.59
N SER A 71 -13.64 -11.26 11.74
CA SER A 71 -14.06 -12.13 10.64
C SER A 71 -15.35 -11.69 9.94
N LYS A 72 -16.23 -10.99 10.67
CA LYS A 72 -17.51 -10.43 10.19
C LYS A 72 -17.36 -9.26 9.21
N VAL A 73 -16.18 -8.64 9.11
CA VAL A 73 -15.94 -7.51 8.20
C VAL A 73 -15.82 -8.07 6.78
N GLU A 74 -16.74 -7.70 5.91
CA GLU A 74 -16.79 -8.22 4.53
C GLU A 74 -16.00 -7.33 3.57
N ASP A 75 -16.09 -6.01 3.75
CA ASP A 75 -15.49 -5.01 2.87
C ASP A 75 -14.46 -4.14 3.60
N PHE A 76 -13.48 -3.66 2.86
CA PHE A 76 -12.50 -2.68 3.29
C PHE A 76 -12.16 -1.70 2.17
N SER A 77 -11.55 -0.60 2.53
CA SER A 77 -10.91 0.33 1.60
C SER A 77 -9.43 0.40 1.95
N PHE A 78 -8.60 0.71 0.95
CA PHE A 78 -7.19 0.90 1.18
C PHE A 78 -6.67 2.13 0.44
N GLU A 79 -5.60 2.70 0.98
CA GLU A 79 -4.83 3.77 0.35
C GLU A 79 -3.38 3.33 0.25
N MET A 80 -2.85 3.36 -0.98
CA MET A 80 -1.43 3.10 -1.22
C MET A 80 -0.62 4.39 -1.04
N PRO A 81 0.64 4.27 -0.60
CA PRO A 81 1.53 5.42 -0.60
C PRO A 81 1.75 5.88 -2.04
N SER A 82 1.41 7.12 -2.33
CA SER A 82 1.94 7.85 -3.49
C SER A 82 2.76 9.04 -2.98
N CYS A 83 3.91 9.26 -3.60
CA CYS A 83 4.78 10.39 -3.28
C CYS A 83 4.98 11.23 -4.53
N GLY A 84 4.37 12.42 -4.57
CA GLY A 84 4.69 13.44 -5.56
C GLY A 84 5.96 14.20 -5.15
N ARG A 85 6.97 14.23 -6.02
CA ARG A 85 8.19 15.03 -5.86
C ARG A 85 8.26 16.12 -6.93
N LEU A 86 8.63 17.34 -6.52
CA LEU A 86 9.03 18.39 -7.45
C LEU A 86 10.46 18.12 -7.92
N LYS A 87 10.76 18.34 -9.21
CA LYS A 87 12.14 18.36 -9.72
C LYS A 87 12.87 19.58 -9.17
N THR A 88 13.31 19.54 -7.92
CA THR A 88 14.21 20.54 -7.34
C THR A 88 15.65 20.02 -7.39
N ASN A 89 16.60 20.87 -7.77
CA ASN A 89 18.04 20.57 -7.87
C ASN A 89 18.73 20.34 -6.51
N HIS A 90 17.97 20.05 -5.45
CA HIS A 90 18.48 19.81 -4.11
C HIS A 90 17.84 18.55 -3.54
N ASP A 91 18.70 17.62 -3.09
CA ASP A 91 18.44 16.36 -2.39
C ASP A 91 17.82 16.60 -1.00
N ASP A 92 16.78 17.42 -0.90
CA ASP A 92 16.00 17.49 0.34
C ASP A 92 15.00 16.33 0.33
N GLU A 93 15.50 15.17 0.79
CA GLU A 93 14.72 13.99 1.17
C GLU A 93 13.71 14.38 2.26
N ILE A 94 12.54 14.87 1.85
CA ILE A 94 11.37 14.75 2.69
C ILE A 94 10.93 13.29 2.56
N GLU A 95 11.44 12.44 3.46
CA GLU A 95 10.93 11.09 3.71
C GLU A 95 9.50 11.21 4.27
N VAL A 96 8.53 11.43 3.38
CA VAL A 96 7.12 11.30 3.74
C VAL A 96 6.89 9.84 4.14
N PRO A 97 6.31 9.57 5.33
CA PRO A 97 6.03 8.21 5.77
C PRO A 97 5.18 7.47 4.72
N GLN A 98 5.73 6.42 4.13
CA GLN A 98 5.04 5.60 3.15
C GLN A 98 4.32 4.47 3.88
N LYS A 99 3.13 4.79 4.39
CA LYS A 99 2.25 3.80 4.99
C LYS A 99 1.12 3.43 4.04
N VAL A 100 0.77 2.16 4.04
CA VAL A 100 -0.49 1.69 3.47
C VAL A 100 -1.56 1.78 4.54
N ILE A 101 -2.70 2.36 4.17
CA ILE A 101 -3.84 2.50 5.07
C ILE A 101 -4.88 1.46 4.69
N ILE A 102 -5.39 0.71 5.66
CA ILE A 102 -6.57 -0.13 5.53
C ILE A 102 -7.65 0.45 6.43
N SER A 103 -8.85 0.64 5.88
CA SER A 103 -10.01 1.09 6.65
C SER A 103 -11.23 0.24 6.40
N TYR A 104 -12.06 0.06 7.43
CA TYR A 104 -13.31 -0.68 7.32
C TYR A 104 -14.32 -0.20 8.36
N MET A 105 -15.61 -0.46 8.11
CA MET A 105 -16.69 -0.18 9.04
C MET A 105 -17.12 -1.46 9.79
N SER A 106 -17.48 -1.31 11.07
CA SER A 106 -17.85 -2.43 11.95
C SER A 106 -19.00 -2.18 12.91
#